data_AF-A0A8S2DUH3-F1
#
_entry.id   AF-A0A8S2DUH3-F1
#
_cell.length_a   1.000
_cell.length_b   1.000
_cell.length_c   1.000
_cell.angle_alpha   90.00
_cell.angle_beta   90.00
_cell.angle_gamma   90.00
#
_symmetry.space_group_name_H-M   'P 1'
#
loop_
_entity.id
_entity.type
_entity.pdbx_description
1 polymer ?
#
loop_
_entity_poly.entity_id
_entity_poly.type
_entity_poly.pdbx_seq_one_letter_code
_entity_poly.pdbx_strand_id
1 'polypeptide(L)'
;MRICSYVIRGYDIDYAAAEILAFNSGRYVRFDQEKPVLKLYKFYYSNLWQGIILVADLLLLILPCIEDPPFFKNVHIAVVITLECISLTIMFIAFILSMYQQNRGILLKEAVYPYVFCVVFLLNVIDMITFYTLKLHGKSFVRWSRPLRVLYPFALQTGQNDYKIEKILRSIRFLYPTEFHLGTIRRIIRNILRTLPNIANVLFLFLLSILSFTLVGVGIIRKKGLRYPDGSLYFIDYFDTAWDLYVLTTTANNPDVMMPAFNESILYCLFFIGFLLVNLYLFMNLLLAVTFSNYKQHLQ
;
A
#
# COMPACT_ATOMS: atom_id res chain seq x y z
N MET A 1 -7.57 17.72 54.43
CA MET A 1 -8.35 16.71 53.67
C MET A 1 -8.97 17.20 52.35
N ARG A 2 -9.44 18.46 52.22
CA ARG A 2 -10.09 18.96 50.97
C ARG A 2 -9.16 19.10 49.75
N ILE A 3 -7.88 19.39 49.94
CA ILE A 3 -6.91 19.53 48.82
C ILE A 3 -6.66 18.19 48.13
N CYS A 4 -6.59 17.09 48.90
CA CYS A 4 -6.39 15.74 48.35
C CYS A 4 -7.60 15.31 47.52
N SER A 5 -8.82 15.61 47.98
CA SER A 5 -10.07 15.38 47.23
C SER A 5 -10.10 16.12 45.88
N TYR A 6 -9.66 17.37 45.81
CA TYR A 6 -9.64 18.13 44.54
C TYR A 6 -8.58 17.62 43.56
N VAL A 7 -7.41 17.21 44.06
CA VAL A 7 -6.32 16.67 43.23
C VAL A 7 -6.69 15.30 42.65
N ILE A 8 -7.41 14.46 43.41
CA ILE A 8 -7.93 13.18 42.92
C ILE A 8 -9.00 13.42 41.85
N ARG A 9 -9.95 14.34 42.11
CA ARG A 9 -11.03 14.66 41.15
C ARG A 9 -10.51 15.27 39.85
N GLY A 10 -9.49 16.12 39.90
CA GLY A 10 -8.86 16.69 38.71
C GLY A 10 -8.11 15.65 37.87
N TYR A 11 -7.49 14.67 38.52
CA TYR A 11 -6.81 13.55 37.86
C TYR A 11 -7.77 12.64 37.10
N ASP A 12 -8.93 12.34 37.71
CA ASP A 12 -9.97 11.52 37.07
C ASP A 12 -10.57 12.22 35.83
N ILE A 13 -10.70 13.55 35.83
CA ILE A 13 -11.19 14.33 34.68
C ILE A 13 -10.18 14.32 33.54
N ASP A 14 -8.90 14.53 33.84
CA ASP A 14 -7.83 14.53 32.83
C ASP A 14 -7.66 13.16 32.15
N TYR A 15 -7.86 12.09 32.93
CA TYR A 15 -7.87 10.72 32.44
C TYR A 15 -9.08 10.46 31.53
N ALA A 16 -10.29 10.81 32.00
CA ALA A 16 -11.52 10.67 31.22
C ALA A 16 -11.46 11.46 29.91
N ALA A 17 -10.90 12.68 29.93
CA ALA A 17 -10.69 13.47 28.73
C ALA A 17 -9.73 12.78 27.74
N ALA A 18 -8.66 12.16 28.22
CA ALA A 18 -7.72 11.42 27.39
C ALA A 18 -8.35 10.14 26.79
N GLU A 19 -9.19 9.43 27.54
CA GLU A 19 -9.97 8.30 27.04
C GLU A 19 -10.98 8.72 25.98
N ILE A 20 -11.71 9.82 26.18
CA ILE A 20 -12.66 10.35 25.19
C ILE A 20 -11.92 10.76 23.91
N LEU A 21 -10.77 11.42 24.03
CA LEU A 21 -9.92 11.78 22.88
C LEU A 21 -9.37 10.53 22.17
N ALA A 22 -8.96 9.50 22.91
CA ALA A 22 -8.56 8.22 22.35
C ALA A 22 -9.73 7.57 21.58
N PHE A 23 -10.91 7.51 22.20
CA PHE A 23 -12.11 6.93 21.62
C PHE A 23 -12.55 7.65 20.34
N ASN A 24 -12.60 8.99 20.34
CA ASN A 24 -12.94 9.79 19.16
C ASN A 24 -11.97 9.58 18.00
N SER A 25 -10.71 9.26 18.30
CA SER A 25 -9.70 8.92 17.30
C SER A 25 -9.66 7.42 16.95
N GLY A 26 -10.59 6.62 17.49
CA GLY A 26 -10.70 5.18 17.22
C GLY A 26 -9.67 4.32 17.93
N ARG A 27 -9.06 4.84 19.01
CA ARG A 27 -8.07 4.16 19.85
C ARG A 27 -8.73 3.69 21.13
N TYR A 28 -8.67 2.38 21.42
CA TYR A 28 -9.00 1.85 22.74
C TYR A 28 -7.70 1.57 23.49
N VAL A 29 -7.33 2.45 24.40
CA VAL A 29 -6.14 2.30 25.25
C VAL A 29 -6.60 2.31 26.69
N ARG A 30 -6.48 1.19 27.39
CA ARG A 30 -6.57 1.19 28.86
C ARG A 30 -5.24 1.71 29.40
N PHE A 31 -5.28 2.89 29.99
CA PHE A 31 -4.12 3.47 30.65
C PHE A 31 -4.00 2.91 32.06
N ASP A 32 -2.80 2.52 32.47
CA ASP A 32 -2.51 2.40 33.90
C ASP A 32 -2.67 3.80 34.53
N GLN A 33 -3.28 3.89 35.72
CA GLN A 33 -3.62 5.15 36.40
C GLN A 33 -2.38 5.89 36.98
N GLU A 34 -1.27 5.87 36.25
CA GLU A 34 -0.04 6.54 36.62
C GLU A 34 0.05 7.94 35.97
N LYS A 35 0.27 8.96 36.80
CA LYS A 35 0.49 10.36 36.37
C LYS A 35 1.57 10.56 35.29
N PRO A 36 2.76 9.90 35.33
CA PRO A 36 3.76 10.09 34.29
C PRO A 36 3.31 9.58 32.91
N VAL A 37 2.58 8.47 32.87
CA VAL A 37 2.09 7.85 31.62
C VAL A 37 1.10 8.78 30.91
N LEU A 38 0.19 9.40 31.65
CA LEU A 38 -0.78 10.35 31.09
C LEU A 38 -0.12 11.61 30.49
N LYS A 39 0.91 12.15 31.16
CA LYS A 39 1.68 13.28 30.64
C LYS A 39 2.41 12.91 29.35
N LEU A 40 3.02 11.73 29.32
CA LEU A 40 3.73 11.25 28.14
C LEU A 40 2.77 10.99 26.97
N TYR A 41 1.60 10.43 27.25
CA TYR A 41 0.54 10.26 26.26
C TYR A 41 0.11 11.60 25.65
N LYS A 42 -0.18 12.62 26.49
CA LYS A 42 -0.52 13.97 26.02
C LYS A 42 0.61 14.59 25.18
N PHE A 43 1.87 14.37 25.55
CA PHE A 43 3.03 14.83 24.79
C PHE A 43 3.15 14.13 23.43
N TYR A 44 3.07 12.80 23.41
CA TYR A 44 3.23 12.01 22.19
C TYR A 44 2.15 12.31 21.17
N TYR A 45 0.91 12.48 21.62
CA TYR A 45 -0.23 12.84 20.75
C TYR A 45 -0.42 14.35 20.58
N SER A 46 0.56 15.15 20.96
CA SER A 46 0.56 16.57 20.62
C SER A 46 0.75 16.76 19.10
N ASN A 47 0.09 17.78 18.54
CA ASN A 47 0.18 18.09 17.11
C ASN A 47 1.63 18.29 16.64
N LEU A 48 2.48 18.88 17.50
CA LEU A 48 3.89 19.12 17.20
C LEU A 48 4.66 17.81 17.06
N TRP A 49 4.55 16.91 18.04
CA TRP A 49 5.29 15.65 18.02
C TRP A 49 4.81 14.72 16.90
N GLN A 50 3.49 14.66 16.65
CA GLN A 50 2.93 13.92 15.53
C GLN A 50 3.37 14.50 14.18
N GLY A 51 3.48 15.83 14.06
CA GLY A 51 4.03 16.49 12.88
C GLY A 51 5.50 16.12 12.61
N ILE A 52 6.33 16.06 13.66
CA ILE A 52 7.75 15.67 13.56
C ILE A 52 7.88 14.22 13.06
N ILE A 53 7.10 13.29 13.63
CA ILE A 53 7.09 11.89 13.19
C ILE A 53 6.70 11.79 11.71
N LEU A 54 5.64 12.51 11.31
CA LEU A 54 5.17 12.51 9.93
C LEU A 54 6.21 13.07 8.95
N VAL A 55 6.92 14.15 9.33
CA VAL A 55 7.99 14.71 8.50
C VAL A 55 9.15 13.72 8.38
N ALA A 56 9.56 13.07 9.47
CA ALA A 56 10.61 12.05 9.43
C ALA A 56 10.23 10.85 8.55
N ASP A 57 8.97 10.38 8.64
CA ASP A 57 8.43 9.32 7.77
C ASP A 57 8.45 9.72 6.30
N LEU A 58 7.96 10.92 5.97
CA LEU A 58 7.96 11.43 4.60
C LEU A 58 9.37 11.58 4.04
N LEU A 59 10.32 12.06 4.85
CA LEU A 59 11.72 12.15 4.47
C LEU A 59 12.29 10.77 4.12
N LEU A 60 12.03 9.75 4.94
CA LEU A 60 12.47 8.37 4.67
C LEU A 60 11.91 7.81 3.36
N LEU A 61 10.68 8.18 2.99
CA LEU A 61 10.01 7.76 1.76
C LEU A 61 10.49 8.51 0.51
N ILE A 62 10.93 9.77 0.65
CA ILE A 62 11.39 10.61 -0.47
C ILE A 62 12.88 10.41 -0.74
N LEU A 63 13.70 10.09 0.28
CA LEU A 63 15.14 9.86 0.14
C LEU A 63 15.53 8.88 -1.00
N PRO A 64 14.80 7.78 -1.28
CA PRO A 64 15.06 6.92 -2.44
C PRO A 64 15.05 7.63 -3.79
N CYS A 65 14.31 8.72 -3.96
CA CYS A 65 14.31 9.51 -5.20
C CYS A 65 15.61 10.31 -5.38
N ILE A 66 16.31 10.59 -4.28
CA ILE A 66 17.57 11.36 -4.26
C ILE A 66 18.78 10.42 -4.19
N GLU A 67 18.62 9.22 -3.64
CA GLU A 67 19.64 8.18 -3.56
C GLU A 67 19.88 7.44 -4.89
N ASP A 68 21.00 6.71 -5.03
CA ASP A 68 21.36 6.01 -6.27
C ASP A 68 20.33 4.96 -6.72
N PRO A 69 19.91 4.92 -8.00
CA PRO A 69 20.21 5.91 -9.04
C PRO A 69 19.49 7.25 -8.77
N PRO A 70 20.22 8.37 -8.68
CA PRO A 70 19.62 9.61 -8.21
C PRO A 70 18.78 10.25 -9.33
N PHE A 71 17.57 10.68 -9.01
CA PHE A 71 16.78 11.52 -9.92
C PHE A 71 17.43 12.89 -10.12
N PHE A 72 18.00 13.45 -9.04
CA PHE A 72 18.73 14.72 -9.06
C PHE A 72 20.23 14.50 -9.12
N LYS A 73 20.88 15.01 -10.17
CA LYS A 73 22.34 15.00 -10.28
C LYS A 73 22.97 15.91 -9.22
N ASN A 74 24.14 15.52 -8.70
CA ASN A 74 25.02 16.30 -7.79
C ASN A 74 24.62 16.40 -6.32
N VAL A 75 23.81 15.49 -5.77
CA VAL A 75 23.58 15.46 -4.32
C VAL A 75 24.74 14.77 -3.61
N HIS A 76 25.34 15.47 -2.64
CA HIS A 76 26.37 14.89 -1.78
C HIS A 76 25.79 13.76 -0.94
N ILE A 77 26.40 12.59 -1.05
CA ILE A 77 25.99 11.36 -0.36
C ILE A 77 25.95 11.54 1.16
N ALA A 78 26.86 12.36 1.70
CA ALA A 78 26.90 12.69 3.12
C ALA A 78 25.58 13.31 3.62
N VAL A 79 24.96 14.19 2.82
CA VAL A 79 23.68 14.85 3.17
C VAL A 79 22.55 13.83 3.24
N VAL A 80 22.53 12.89 2.32
CA VAL A 80 21.51 11.83 2.26
C VAL A 80 21.63 10.90 3.48
N ILE A 81 22.85 10.51 3.84
CA ILE A 81 23.11 9.66 5.01
C ILE A 81 22.76 10.39 6.32
N THR A 82 23.11 11.67 6.46
CA THR A 82 22.78 12.42 7.68
C THR A 82 21.28 12.58 7.85
N LEU A 83 20.53 12.89 6.79
CA LEU A 83 19.07 12.96 6.81
C LEU A 83 18.43 11.61 7.13
N GLU A 84 18.95 10.51 6.59
CA GLU A 84 18.50 9.15 6.89
C GLU A 84 18.73 8.82 8.38
N CYS A 85 19.92 9.08 8.92
CA CYS A 85 20.24 8.88 10.34
C CYS A 85 19.34 9.71 11.27
N ILE A 86 19.14 11.00 10.96
CA ILE A 86 18.25 11.88 11.75
C ILE A 86 16.83 11.33 11.73
N SER A 87 16.33 10.91 10.57
CA SER A 87 14.97 10.38 10.47
C SER A 87 14.82 9.05 11.21
N LEU A 88 15.77 8.11 11.06
CA LEU A 88 15.76 6.83 11.77
C LEU A 88 15.85 7.01 13.30
N THR A 89 16.63 7.98 13.79
CA THR A 89 16.72 8.27 15.23
C THR A 89 15.41 8.84 15.78
N ILE A 90 14.76 9.76 15.05
CA ILE A 90 13.42 10.27 15.41
C ILE A 90 12.42 9.12 15.49
N MET A 91 12.44 8.21 14.51
CA MET A 91 11.56 7.04 14.47
C MET A 91 11.82 6.06 15.62
N PHE A 92 13.08 5.86 15.99
CA PHE A 92 13.44 5.02 17.14
C PHE A 92 12.99 5.63 18.47
N ILE A 93 13.14 6.96 18.64
CA ILE A 93 12.62 7.67 19.82
C ILE A 93 11.09 7.55 19.88
N ALA A 94 10.40 7.78 18.76
CA ALA A 94 8.95 7.62 18.69
C ALA A 94 8.51 6.20 19.08
N PHE A 95 9.26 5.18 18.66
CA PHE A 95 9.01 3.79 19.04
C PHE A 95 9.21 3.55 20.55
N ILE A 96 10.28 4.07 21.15
CA ILE A 96 10.49 3.95 22.60
C ILE A 96 9.34 4.62 23.37
N LEU A 97 8.93 5.83 22.95
CA LEU A 97 7.86 6.56 23.59
C LEU A 97 6.51 5.85 23.48
N SER A 98 6.23 5.20 22.34
CA SER A 98 5.01 4.40 22.18
C SER A 98 5.04 3.14 23.05
N MET A 99 6.19 2.48 23.16
CA MET A 99 6.38 1.31 24.03
C MET A 99 6.26 1.64 25.51
N TYR A 100 6.75 2.81 25.95
CA TYR A 100 6.68 3.22 27.35
C TYR A 100 5.24 3.50 27.82
N GLN A 101 4.37 3.99 26.94
CA GLN A 101 2.98 4.27 27.27
C GLN A 101 2.12 3.00 27.45
N GLN A 102 2.60 1.87 26.94
CA GLN A 102 1.83 0.64 26.89
C GLN A 102 2.22 -0.33 28.00
N ASN A 103 1.24 -1.04 28.53
CA ASN A 103 1.45 -1.97 29.63
C ASN A 103 2.34 -3.16 29.16
N ARG A 104 3.53 -3.30 29.78
CA ARG A 104 4.63 -4.18 29.33
C ARG A 104 4.23 -5.65 29.17
N GLY A 105 3.27 -6.13 29.97
CA GLY A 105 2.84 -7.54 30.00
C GLY A 105 1.92 -7.97 28.86
N ILE A 106 1.16 -7.05 28.26
CA ILE A 106 0.17 -7.35 27.21
C ILE A 106 0.84 -7.32 25.82
N LEU A 107 1.89 -6.52 25.66
CA LEU A 107 2.57 -6.29 24.39
C LEU A 107 3.35 -7.51 23.87
N LEU A 108 4.13 -8.17 24.74
CA LEU A 108 5.00 -9.28 24.34
C LEU A 108 4.23 -10.55 23.96
N LYS A 109 2.98 -10.70 24.42
CA LYS A 109 2.15 -11.88 24.16
C LYS A 109 1.35 -11.82 22.86
N GLU A 110 1.04 -10.63 22.34
CA GLU A 110 0.08 -10.48 21.23
C GLU A 110 0.54 -9.62 20.04
N ALA A 111 1.69 -8.94 20.13
CA ALA A 111 2.05 -7.90 19.15
C ALA A 111 3.14 -8.36 18.15
N VAL A 112 2.76 -8.51 16.88
CA VAL A 112 3.68 -8.70 15.73
C VAL A 112 4.43 -7.40 15.39
N TYR A 113 3.79 -6.25 15.60
CA TYR A 113 4.26 -4.93 15.18
C TYR A 113 5.58 -4.43 15.80
N PRO A 114 5.85 -4.56 17.12
CA PRO A 114 7.13 -4.13 17.69
C PRO A 114 8.31 -4.96 17.16
N TYR A 115 8.11 -6.26 16.93
CA TYR A 115 9.14 -7.10 16.29
C TYR A 115 9.40 -6.67 14.85
N VAL A 116 8.34 -6.37 14.08
CA VAL A 116 8.49 -5.84 12.71
C VAL A 116 9.26 -4.51 12.73
N PHE A 117 8.96 -3.60 13.66
CA PHE A 117 9.72 -2.34 13.80
C PHE A 117 11.21 -2.63 14.02
N CYS A 118 11.54 -3.47 15.01
CA CYS A 118 12.93 -3.78 15.34
C CYS A 118 13.66 -4.45 14.18
N VAL A 119 13.03 -5.40 13.50
CA VAL A 119 13.62 -6.08 12.34
C VAL A 119 13.86 -5.08 11.20
N VAL A 120 12.87 -4.28 10.82
CA VAL A 120 13.00 -3.28 9.76
C VAL A 120 14.06 -2.23 10.11
N PHE A 121 14.12 -1.79 11.36
CA PHE A 121 15.13 -0.86 11.85
C PHE A 121 16.54 -1.45 11.71
N LEU A 122 16.75 -2.67 12.20
CA LEU A 122 18.05 -3.35 12.09
C LEU A 122 18.47 -3.56 10.64
N LEU A 123 17.55 -4.00 9.77
CA LEU A 123 17.85 -4.20 8.36
C LEU A 123 18.24 -2.88 7.66
N ASN A 124 17.57 -1.76 7.98
CA ASN A 124 17.94 -0.45 7.42
C ASN A 124 19.30 0.03 7.93
N VAL A 125 19.62 -0.18 9.21
CA VAL A 125 20.94 0.19 9.76
C VAL A 125 22.05 -0.65 9.12
N ILE A 126 21.83 -1.97 8.96
CA ILE A 126 22.78 -2.86 8.29
C ILE A 126 22.96 -2.44 6.82
N ASP A 127 21.88 -2.27 6.06
CA ASP A 127 21.94 -1.87 4.64
C ASP A 127 22.66 -0.52 4.46
N MET A 128 22.42 0.43 5.37
CA MET A 128 23.08 1.73 5.38
C MET A 128 24.59 1.60 5.59
N ILE A 129 25.04 0.82 6.58
CA ILE A 129 26.46 0.58 6.88
C ILE A 129 27.13 -0.16 5.71
N THR A 130 26.49 -1.22 5.19
CA THR A 130 27.03 -1.98 4.06
C THR A 130 27.13 -1.12 2.80
N PHE A 131 26.14 -0.27 2.54
CA PHE A 131 26.19 0.63 1.39
C PHE A 131 27.33 1.65 1.51
N TYR A 132 27.51 2.27 2.69
CA TYR A 132 28.56 3.25 2.90
C TYR A 132 29.96 2.63 2.75
N THR A 133 30.17 1.47 3.38
CA THR A 133 31.46 0.75 3.29
C THR A 133 31.79 0.32 1.87
N LEU A 134 30.81 -0.19 1.10
CA LEU A 134 31.02 -0.55 -0.31
C LEU A 134 31.30 0.67 -1.18
N LYS A 135 30.61 1.79 -0.92
CA LYS A 135 30.81 3.03 -1.67
C LYS A 135 32.18 3.66 -1.43
N LEU A 136 32.73 3.54 -0.21
CA LEU A 136 34.13 3.92 0.07
C LEU A 136 35.14 3.12 -0.75
N HIS A 137 34.84 1.85 -1.06
CA HIS A 137 35.68 0.98 -1.89
C HIS A 137 35.39 1.11 -3.39
N GLY A 138 34.61 2.12 -3.80
CA GLY A 138 34.27 2.36 -5.21
C GLY A 138 33.35 1.31 -5.84
N LYS A 139 32.72 0.44 -5.04
CA LYS A 139 31.77 -0.56 -5.53
C LYS A 139 30.34 -0.03 -5.45
N SER A 140 29.58 -0.25 -6.53
CA SER A 140 28.14 0.02 -6.53
C SER A 140 27.38 -1.11 -5.83
N PHE A 141 26.37 -0.75 -5.05
CA PHE A 141 25.49 -1.70 -4.38
C PHE A 141 24.05 -1.17 -4.41
N VAL A 142 23.10 -2.04 -4.70
CA VAL A 142 21.68 -1.69 -4.73
C VAL A 142 21.13 -1.78 -3.31
N ARG A 143 20.60 -0.67 -2.80
CA ARG A 143 19.96 -0.62 -1.48
C ARG A 143 18.59 -1.30 -1.51
N TRP A 144 18.51 -2.43 -0.86
CA TRP A 144 17.30 -3.27 -0.84
C TRP A 144 16.39 -2.98 0.34
N SER A 145 16.86 -2.25 1.38
CA SER A 145 16.03 -1.95 2.56
C SER A 145 15.01 -0.82 2.31
N ARG A 146 15.13 -0.06 1.22
CA ARG A 146 14.27 1.10 0.89
C ARG A 146 12.77 0.80 0.89
N PRO A 147 12.28 -0.27 0.25
CA PRO A 147 10.85 -0.59 0.26
C PRO A 147 10.31 -0.88 1.66
N LEU A 148 11.18 -1.32 2.58
CA LEU A 148 10.80 -1.61 3.97
C LEU A 148 10.51 -0.33 4.77
N ARG A 149 10.94 0.85 4.30
CA ARG A 149 10.71 2.14 5.01
C ARG A 149 9.22 2.51 5.06
N VAL A 150 8.42 1.99 4.13
CA VAL A 150 6.96 2.11 4.16
C VAL A 150 6.38 1.55 5.45
N LEU A 151 7.10 0.65 6.14
CA LEU A 151 6.60 -0.09 7.31
C LEU A 151 6.71 0.64 8.64
N TYR A 152 7.47 1.73 8.73
CA TYR A 152 7.58 2.46 9.98
C TYR A 152 6.25 3.08 10.46
N PRO A 153 5.46 3.76 9.60
CA PRO A 153 4.11 4.21 9.93
C PRO A 153 3.19 3.13 10.52
N PHE A 154 3.43 1.87 10.17
CA PHE A 154 2.63 0.71 10.57
C PHE A 154 3.06 0.13 11.90
N ALA A 155 4.37 0.01 12.06
CA ALA A 155 4.94 -0.66 13.21
C ALA A 155 4.85 0.25 14.47
N LEU A 156 4.67 1.56 14.28
CA LEU A 156 4.30 2.53 15.31
C LEU A 156 2.80 2.57 15.66
N GLN A 157 1.91 1.92 14.88
CA GLN A 157 0.49 1.81 15.21
C GLN A 157 0.23 0.69 16.20
N THR A 158 0.14 1.04 17.48
CA THR A 158 -0.19 0.09 18.56
C THR A 158 -1.53 0.44 19.18
N GLY A 159 -2.60 0.33 18.38
CA GLY A 159 -3.99 0.37 18.85
C GLY A 159 -4.59 -1.03 18.92
N GLN A 160 -5.10 -1.44 20.09
CA GLN A 160 -5.95 -2.62 20.21
C GLN A 160 -7.24 -2.41 19.42
N ASN A 161 -7.53 -3.30 18.48
CA ASN A 161 -8.89 -3.51 17.98
C ASN A 161 -9.18 -5.02 18.08
N ASP A 162 -10.04 -5.38 19.04
CA ASP A 162 -10.53 -6.73 19.24
C ASP A 162 -11.56 -7.11 18.17
N TYR A 163 -11.23 -7.67 17.00
CA TYR A 163 -12.22 -8.45 16.21
C TYR A 163 -11.60 -9.55 15.33
N LYS A 164 -12.20 -10.75 15.37
CA LYS A 164 -11.84 -11.99 14.63
C LYS A 164 -11.63 -11.83 13.11
N ILE A 165 -12.24 -10.83 12.48
CA ILE A 165 -12.16 -10.56 11.03
C ILE A 165 -10.84 -9.83 10.66
N GLU A 166 -10.17 -9.20 11.62
CA GLU A 166 -8.87 -8.54 11.39
C GLU A 166 -7.71 -9.52 11.14
N LYS A 167 -7.87 -10.83 11.40
CA LYS A 167 -6.80 -11.82 11.20
C LYS A 167 -6.44 -12.01 9.72
N ILE A 168 -7.42 -11.90 8.82
CA ILE A 168 -7.24 -12.00 7.36
C ILE A 168 -6.75 -10.66 6.79
N LEU A 169 -7.24 -9.54 7.34
CA LEU A 169 -6.78 -8.19 6.98
C LEU A 169 -5.43 -7.82 7.59
N ARG A 170 -4.87 -8.61 8.52
CA ARG A 170 -3.57 -8.39 9.17
C ARG A 170 -2.42 -8.44 8.15
N SER A 171 -2.52 -9.31 7.15
CA SER A 171 -1.60 -9.36 6.00
C SER A 171 -1.66 -8.10 5.13
N ILE A 172 -2.82 -7.44 5.10
CA ILE A 172 -3.08 -6.22 4.32
C ILE A 172 -2.88 -4.95 5.17
N ARG A 173 -2.78 -5.08 6.50
CA ARG A 173 -2.54 -3.97 7.42
C ARG A 173 -1.17 -3.34 7.22
N PHE A 174 -0.26 -4.01 6.52
CA PHE A 174 1.03 -3.53 5.99
C PHE A 174 0.90 -2.38 4.95
N LEU A 175 -0.32 -2.07 4.46
CA LEU A 175 -0.57 -1.15 3.33
C LEU A 175 -1.18 0.25 3.66
N TYR A 176 -1.61 0.51 4.90
CA TYR A 176 -2.17 1.78 5.48
C TYR A 176 -1.37 2.61 6.54
N PRO A 177 -0.84 3.80 6.21
CA PRO A 177 -0.04 4.64 7.13
C PRO A 177 -0.84 5.38 8.24
N THR A 178 -0.11 5.80 9.29
CA THR A 178 -0.36 6.70 10.46
C THR A 178 -1.79 7.22 10.82
N GLU A 179 -2.15 7.12 12.11
CA GLU A 179 -3.52 7.38 12.61
C GLU A 179 -3.90 8.86 12.84
N PHE A 180 -2.95 9.82 12.85
CA PHE A 180 -3.30 11.21 13.19
C PHE A 180 -3.92 12.00 12.02
N HIS A 181 -3.64 11.62 10.76
CA HIS A 181 -4.21 12.30 9.56
C HIS A 181 -4.76 11.37 8.47
N LEU A 182 -4.35 10.09 8.41
CA LEU A 182 -4.77 9.17 7.33
C LEU A 182 -5.91 8.21 7.75
N GLY A 183 -6.56 8.43 8.89
CA GLY A 183 -7.71 7.61 9.32
C GLY A 183 -8.83 7.53 8.27
N THR A 184 -9.08 8.63 7.56
CA THR A 184 -10.02 8.69 6.43
C THR A 184 -9.54 7.82 5.26
N ILE A 185 -8.25 7.88 4.92
CA ILE A 185 -7.65 7.08 3.84
C ILE A 185 -7.70 5.58 4.19
N ARG A 186 -7.44 5.21 5.44
CA ARG A 186 -7.61 3.83 5.92
C ARG A 186 -9.03 3.32 5.74
N ARG A 187 -10.04 4.15 6.04
CA ARG A 187 -11.46 3.81 5.83
C ARG A 187 -11.76 3.64 4.34
N ILE A 188 -11.27 4.57 3.51
CA ILE A 188 -11.44 4.51 2.05
C ILE A 188 -10.85 3.22 1.48
N ILE A 189 -9.59 2.90 1.78
CA ILE A 189 -8.98 1.72 1.16
C ILE A 189 -9.57 0.42 1.74
N ARG A 190 -9.92 0.38 3.03
CA ARG A 190 -10.68 -0.74 3.59
C ARG A 190 -12.00 -0.95 2.87
N ASN A 191 -12.71 0.13 2.55
CA ASN A 191 -13.95 0.06 1.78
C ASN A 191 -13.69 -0.43 0.36
N ILE A 192 -12.64 0.05 -0.32
CA ILE A 192 -12.22 -0.44 -1.65
C ILE A 192 -11.90 -1.94 -1.63
N LEU A 193 -11.17 -2.42 -0.62
CA LEU A 193 -10.86 -3.86 -0.54
C LEU A 193 -12.06 -4.72 -0.19
N ARG A 194 -13.03 -4.17 0.55
CA ARG A 194 -14.29 -4.85 0.84
C ARG A 194 -15.19 -4.99 -0.39
N THR A 195 -15.09 -4.08 -1.37
CA THR A 195 -15.83 -4.17 -2.62
C THR A 195 -15.16 -5.10 -3.65
N LEU A 196 -13.86 -5.34 -3.52
CA LEU A 196 -13.07 -6.21 -4.41
C LEU A 196 -13.63 -7.62 -4.63
N PRO A 197 -14.12 -8.38 -3.62
CA PRO A 197 -14.72 -9.70 -3.86
C PRO A 197 -15.96 -9.65 -4.76
N ASN A 198 -16.78 -8.60 -4.65
CA ASN A 198 -17.95 -8.44 -5.53
C ASN A 198 -17.53 -8.12 -6.98
N ILE A 199 -16.46 -7.34 -7.15
CA ILE A 199 -15.89 -7.01 -8.46
C ILE A 199 -15.17 -8.23 -9.07
N ALA A 200 -14.57 -9.09 -8.24
CA ALA A 200 -13.81 -10.26 -8.67
C ALA A 200 -14.65 -11.24 -9.52
N ASN A 201 -15.93 -11.42 -9.21
CA ASN A 201 -16.82 -12.27 -10.01
C ASN A 201 -16.98 -11.76 -11.46
N VAL A 202 -17.13 -10.45 -11.63
CA VAL A 202 -17.26 -9.83 -12.95
C VAL A 202 -15.92 -9.86 -13.68
N LEU A 203 -14.82 -9.59 -12.98
CA LEU A 203 -13.47 -9.71 -13.53
C LEU A 203 -13.17 -11.14 -14.01
N PHE A 204 -13.60 -12.15 -13.26
CA PHE A 204 -13.44 -13.55 -13.65
C PHE A 204 -14.21 -13.87 -14.94
N LEU A 205 -15.48 -13.43 -15.05
CA LEU A 205 -16.27 -13.60 -16.28
C LEU A 205 -15.63 -12.86 -17.46
N PHE A 206 -15.10 -11.66 -17.22
CA PHE A 206 -14.38 -10.87 -18.21
C PHE A 206 -13.12 -11.58 -18.73
N LEU A 207 -12.28 -12.11 -17.83
CA LEU A 207 -11.10 -12.88 -18.21
C LEU A 207 -11.48 -14.16 -18.98
N LEU A 208 -12.52 -14.87 -18.55
CA LEU A 208 -13.03 -16.04 -19.26
C LEU A 208 -13.52 -15.70 -20.67
N SER A 209 -14.15 -14.53 -20.84
CA SER A 209 -14.52 -14.01 -22.16
C SER A 209 -13.29 -13.82 -23.05
N ILE A 210 -12.25 -13.12 -22.58
CA ILE A 210 -11.00 -12.95 -23.34
C ILE A 210 -10.43 -14.31 -23.74
N LEU A 211 -10.28 -15.24 -22.80
CA LEU A 211 -9.72 -16.57 -23.06
C LEU A 211 -10.54 -17.38 -24.08
N SER A 212 -11.87 -17.23 -24.07
CA SER A 212 -12.76 -17.85 -25.04
C SER A 212 -12.57 -17.27 -26.44
N PHE A 213 -12.47 -15.94 -26.55
CA PHE A 213 -12.14 -15.27 -27.82
C PHE A 213 -10.74 -15.62 -28.32
N THR A 214 -9.76 -15.79 -27.43
CA THR A 214 -8.42 -16.26 -27.79
C THR A 214 -8.48 -17.64 -28.44
N LEU A 215 -9.24 -18.59 -27.88
CA LEU A 215 -9.39 -19.93 -28.47
C LEU A 215 -9.95 -19.86 -29.89
N VAL A 216 -10.97 -19.01 -30.10
CA VAL A 216 -11.57 -18.78 -31.42
C VAL A 216 -10.58 -18.10 -32.38
N GLY A 217 -9.90 -17.05 -31.93
CA GLY A 217 -8.94 -16.29 -32.73
C GLY A 217 -7.79 -17.16 -33.22
N VAL A 218 -7.15 -17.91 -32.33
CA VAL A 218 -6.10 -18.88 -32.68
C VAL A 218 -6.66 -19.96 -33.61
N GLY A 219 -7.87 -20.47 -33.35
CA GLY A 219 -8.49 -21.50 -34.19
C GLY A 219 -8.73 -21.07 -35.64
N ILE A 220 -9.12 -19.80 -35.86
CA ILE A 220 -9.41 -19.25 -37.18
C ILE A 220 -8.14 -18.80 -37.91
N ILE A 221 -7.24 -18.10 -37.21
CA ILE A 221 -6.15 -17.35 -37.83
C ILE A 221 -4.87 -18.17 -37.95
N ARG A 222 -4.57 -19.06 -36.99
CA ARG A 222 -3.28 -19.79 -36.90
C ARG A 222 -2.90 -20.52 -38.18
N LYS A 223 -3.89 -21.09 -38.89
CA LYS A 223 -3.66 -21.85 -40.14
C LYS A 223 -3.20 -20.98 -41.32
N LYS A 224 -3.34 -19.66 -41.23
CA LYS A 224 -2.98 -18.72 -42.30
C LYS A 224 -1.52 -18.30 -42.30
N GLY A 225 -0.81 -18.52 -41.19
CA GLY A 225 0.62 -18.19 -41.09
C GLY A 225 0.93 -16.70 -41.31
N LEU A 226 -0.01 -15.83 -40.93
CA LEU A 226 0.15 -14.37 -41.03
C LEU A 226 1.27 -13.89 -40.12
N ARG A 227 1.77 -12.68 -40.39
CA ARG A 227 2.86 -12.06 -39.64
C ARG A 227 2.54 -10.61 -39.31
N TYR A 228 3.06 -10.15 -38.19
CA TYR A 228 3.07 -8.73 -37.86
C TYR A 228 4.09 -7.97 -38.74
N PRO A 229 4.03 -6.62 -38.80
CA PRO A 229 4.95 -5.80 -39.60
C PRO A 229 6.44 -5.98 -39.24
N ASP A 230 6.72 -6.32 -37.99
CA ASP A 230 8.01 -6.65 -37.40
C ASP A 230 8.51 -8.07 -37.76
N GLY A 231 7.70 -8.85 -38.48
CA GLY A 231 8.06 -10.19 -38.96
C GLY A 231 7.78 -11.33 -37.97
N SER A 232 7.31 -11.02 -36.77
CA SER A 232 6.86 -11.99 -35.78
C SER A 232 5.58 -12.72 -36.23
N LEU A 233 5.37 -13.92 -35.69
CA LEU A 233 4.24 -14.78 -36.08
C LEU A 233 2.94 -14.28 -35.45
N TYR A 234 1.89 -14.19 -36.26
CA TYR A 234 0.59 -13.68 -35.84
C TYR A 234 -0.33 -14.79 -35.33
N PHE A 235 -0.81 -14.66 -34.09
CA PHE A 235 -1.86 -15.52 -33.49
C PHE A 235 -1.54 -17.02 -33.51
N ILE A 236 -0.27 -17.38 -33.28
CA ILE A 236 0.18 -18.78 -33.19
C ILE A 236 0.09 -19.30 -31.75
N ASP A 237 0.71 -18.56 -30.83
CA ASP A 237 0.80 -18.95 -29.43
C ASP A 237 -0.40 -18.43 -28.64
N TYR A 238 -1.00 -19.30 -27.83
CA TYR A 238 -2.24 -19.01 -27.12
C TYR A 238 -2.08 -17.87 -26.11
N PHE A 239 -1.01 -17.87 -25.31
CA PHE A 239 -0.78 -16.86 -24.29
C PHE A 239 -0.45 -15.49 -24.88
N ASP A 240 0.36 -15.44 -25.95
CA ASP A 240 0.68 -14.20 -26.63
C ASP A 240 -0.58 -13.60 -27.29
N THR A 241 -1.41 -14.46 -27.91
CA THR A 241 -2.70 -14.02 -28.46
C THR A 241 -3.65 -13.54 -27.36
N ALA A 242 -3.69 -14.19 -26.21
CA ALA A 242 -4.49 -13.74 -25.06
C ALA A 242 -4.01 -12.38 -24.55
N TRP A 243 -2.70 -12.16 -24.50
CA TRP A 243 -2.10 -10.89 -24.14
C TRP A 243 -2.46 -9.79 -25.15
N ASP A 244 -2.32 -10.05 -26.46
CA ASP A 244 -2.68 -9.11 -27.52
C ASP A 244 -4.16 -8.71 -27.48
N LEU A 245 -5.06 -9.66 -27.21
CA LEU A 245 -6.49 -9.39 -27.03
C LEU A 245 -6.80 -8.68 -25.71
N TYR A 246 -6.09 -8.99 -24.62
CA TYR A 246 -6.21 -8.23 -23.38
C TYR A 246 -5.81 -6.76 -23.57
N VAL A 247 -4.67 -6.50 -24.23
CA VAL A 247 -4.22 -5.16 -24.59
C VAL A 247 -5.23 -4.48 -25.52
N LEU A 248 -5.83 -5.22 -26.47
CA LEU A 248 -6.90 -4.71 -27.33
C LEU A 248 -8.14 -4.27 -26.58
N THR A 249 -8.46 -4.94 -25.46
CA THR A 249 -9.58 -4.50 -24.63
C THR A 249 -9.34 -3.13 -24.00
N THR A 250 -8.07 -2.75 -23.79
CA THR A 250 -7.69 -1.40 -23.37
C THR A 250 -7.46 -0.45 -24.55
N THR A 251 -7.72 -0.90 -25.78
CA THR A 251 -7.55 -0.17 -27.06
C THR A 251 -6.14 0.35 -27.33
N ALA A 252 -5.13 -0.15 -26.62
CA ALA A 252 -3.75 0.36 -26.75
C ALA A 252 -3.04 -0.09 -28.04
N ASN A 253 -3.48 -1.19 -28.65
CA ASN A 253 -2.93 -1.76 -29.89
C ASN A 253 -3.95 -1.80 -31.04
N ASN A 254 -5.01 -0.97 -30.99
CA ASN A 254 -5.96 -0.79 -32.09
C ASN A 254 -5.47 0.35 -33.01
N PRO A 255 -5.36 0.19 -34.35
CA PRO A 255 -5.74 -0.96 -35.17
C PRO A 255 -4.62 -1.98 -35.44
N ASP A 256 -3.44 -1.80 -34.89
CA ASP A 256 -2.25 -2.58 -35.26
C ASP A 256 -2.44 -4.11 -35.12
N VAL A 257 -3.14 -4.56 -34.07
CA VAL A 257 -3.40 -5.99 -33.84
C VAL A 257 -4.33 -6.61 -34.88
N MET A 258 -5.21 -5.84 -35.53
CA MET A 258 -6.16 -6.36 -36.52
C MET A 258 -5.65 -6.26 -37.96
N MET A 259 -4.63 -5.41 -38.21
CA MET A 259 -4.16 -5.12 -39.57
C MET A 259 -3.70 -6.35 -40.37
N PRO A 260 -2.93 -7.30 -39.82
CA PRO A 260 -2.52 -8.49 -40.58
C PRO A 260 -3.71 -9.33 -41.05
N ALA A 261 -4.71 -9.52 -40.19
CA ALA A 261 -5.92 -10.26 -40.53
C ALA A 261 -6.80 -9.51 -41.53
N PHE A 262 -6.93 -8.19 -41.37
CA PHE A 262 -7.71 -7.34 -42.27
C PHE A 262 -7.16 -7.34 -43.70
N ASN A 263 -5.84 -7.28 -43.85
CA ASN A 263 -5.17 -7.29 -45.15
C ASN A 263 -5.35 -8.63 -45.88
N GLU A 264 -5.49 -9.74 -45.15
CA GLU A 264 -5.80 -11.06 -45.73
C GLU A 264 -7.26 -11.14 -46.17
N SER A 265 -8.21 -10.79 -45.30
CA SER A 265 -9.62 -10.64 -45.70
C SER A 265 -10.41 -9.77 -44.74
N ILE A 266 -11.32 -8.98 -45.29
CA ILE A 266 -12.23 -8.10 -44.53
C ILE A 266 -13.11 -8.91 -43.54
N LEU A 267 -13.40 -10.18 -43.83
CA LEU A 267 -14.23 -11.03 -42.99
C LEU A 267 -13.63 -11.27 -41.60
N TYR A 268 -12.30 -11.29 -41.47
CA TYR A 268 -11.66 -11.42 -40.16
C TYR A 268 -11.89 -10.19 -39.28
N CYS A 269 -12.23 -9.03 -39.85
CA CYS A 269 -12.61 -7.84 -39.09
C CYS A 269 -13.86 -8.10 -38.22
N LEU A 270 -14.78 -8.97 -38.65
CA LEU A 270 -15.97 -9.33 -37.86
C LEU A 270 -15.60 -9.96 -36.50
N PHE A 271 -14.52 -10.72 -36.43
CA PHE A 271 -14.02 -11.28 -35.17
C PHE A 271 -13.62 -10.17 -34.19
N PHE A 272 -12.85 -9.18 -34.66
CA PHE A 272 -12.39 -8.06 -33.84
C PHE A 272 -13.53 -7.12 -33.45
N ILE A 273 -14.48 -6.86 -34.36
CA ILE A 273 -15.69 -6.08 -34.06
C ILE A 273 -16.50 -6.77 -32.96
N GLY A 274 -16.75 -8.08 -33.10
CA GLY A 274 -17.44 -8.87 -32.08
C GLY A 274 -16.71 -8.87 -30.73
N PHE A 275 -15.38 -9.01 -30.77
CA PHE A 275 -14.53 -8.94 -29.58
C PHE A 275 -14.66 -7.59 -28.86
N LEU A 276 -14.59 -6.47 -29.59
CA LEU A 276 -14.71 -5.12 -29.03
C LEU A 276 -16.11 -4.86 -28.47
N LEU A 277 -17.16 -5.28 -29.16
CA LEU A 277 -18.53 -5.15 -28.65
C LEU A 277 -18.71 -5.85 -27.30
N VAL A 278 -18.19 -7.07 -27.17
CA VAL A 278 -18.34 -7.85 -25.93
C VAL A 278 -17.36 -7.38 -24.84
N ASN A 279 -16.07 -7.31 -25.13
CA ASN A 279 -15.05 -7.09 -24.09
C ASN A 279 -14.84 -5.62 -23.75
N LEU A 280 -14.79 -4.75 -24.76
CA LEU A 280 -14.61 -3.31 -24.54
C LEU A 280 -15.94 -2.65 -24.15
N TYR A 281 -16.99 -2.78 -24.95
CA TYR A 281 -18.22 -2.02 -24.71
C TYR A 281 -19.15 -2.66 -23.67
N LEU A 282 -19.27 -3.99 -23.59
CA LEU A 282 -20.13 -4.63 -22.60
C LEU A 282 -19.39 -4.83 -21.27
N PHE A 283 -18.25 -5.53 -21.25
CA PHE A 283 -17.58 -5.88 -19.99
C PHE A 283 -16.95 -4.68 -19.26
N MET A 284 -16.27 -3.74 -19.94
CA MET A 284 -15.69 -2.58 -19.25
C MET A 284 -16.79 -1.69 -18.64
N ASN A 285 -17.90 -1.48 -19.35
CA ASN A 285 -19.04 -0.73 -18.82
C ASN A 285 -19.73 -1.47 -17.66
N LEU A 286 -19.83 -2.80 -17.72
CA LEU A 286 -20.35 -3.62 -16.63
C LEU A 286 -19.45 -3.55 -15.39
N LEU A 287 -18.13 -3.62 -15.56
CA LEU A 287 -17.16 -3.45 -14.46
C LEU A 287 -17.29 -2.07 -13.81
N LEU A 288 -17.45 -1.01 -14.60
CA LEU A 288 -17.70 0.34 -14.10
C LEU A 288 -19.02 0.43 -13.32
N ALA A 289 -20.10 -0.18 -13.82
CA ALA A 289 -21.40 -0.17 -13.16
C ALA A 289 -21.37 -0.91 -11.81
N VAL A 290 -20.73 -2.08 -11.77
CA VAL A 290 -20.63 -2.90 -10.54
C VAL A 290 -19.71 -2.25 -9.51
N THR A 291 -18.58 -1.68 -9.93
CA THR A 291 -17.69 -0.94 -9.02
C THR A 291 -18.39 0.27 -8.42
N PHE A 292 -19.11 1.05 -9.23
CA PHE A 292 -19.87 2.22 -8.76
C PHE A 292 -21.02 1.85 -7.81
N SER A 293 -21.79 0.81 -8.13
CA SER A 293 -22.88 0.33 -7.27
C SER A 293 -22.38 -0.11 -5.88
N ASN A 294 -21.30 -0.89 -5.85
CA ASN A 294 -20.68 -1.33 -4.60
C ASN A 294 -20.06 -0.17 -3.81
N TYR A 295 -19.46 0.80 -4.48
CA TYR A 295 -18.92 2.00 -3.84
C TYR A 295 -20.03 2.82 -3.16
N LYS A 296 -21.16 3.04 -3.84
CA LYS A 296 -22.32 3.78 -3.30
C LYS A 296 -22.88 3.12 -2.04
N GLN A 297 -22.93 1.78 -1.97
CA GLN A 297 -23.41 1.05 -0.80
C GLN A 297 -22.53 1.23 0.46
N HIS A 298 -21.23 1.51 0.29
CA HIS A 298 -20.30 1.69 1.42
C HIS A 298 -20.11 3.15 1.85
N LEU A 299 -20.73 4.09 1.13
CA LEU A 299 -20.72 5.52 1.45
C LEU A 299 -21.91 5.95 2.34
N GLN A 300 -22.97 5.14 2.38
CA GLN A 300 -24.13 5.30 3.27
C GLN A 300 -23.88 4.61 4.61
#